data_AF-A0A2A4WMA8-F1
#
_entry.id   AF-A0A2A4WMA8-F1
#
_cell.length_a   1.000
_cell.length_b   1.000
_cell.length_c   1.000
_cell.angle_alpha   90.00
_cell.angle_beta   90.00
_cell.angle_gamma   90.00
#
_symmetry.space_group_name_H-M   'P 1'
#
loop_
_entity.id
_entity.type
_entity.pdbx_description
1 polymer ?
#
loop_
_entity_poly.entity_id
_entity_poly.type
_entity_poly.pdbx_seq_one_letter_code
_entity_poly.pdbx_strand_id
1 'polypeptide(L)'
;MNVVGSKVKAIRTSKNLTQEELTAKCNLANWDISRGTLAKIESKVRRVTDIEVLRLASVLKISPNDLYSKKSIFIYKPKISNS
;
A
#
# COMPACT_ATOMS: atom_id res chain seq x y z
N MET A 1 9.08 -8.60 -4.02
CA MET A 1 9.25 -7.90 -2.74
C MET A 1 8.01 -7.02 -2.53
N ASN A 2 7.53 -6.85 -1.30
CA ASN A 2 6.43 -5.92 -0.99
C ASN A 2 7.00 -4.57 -0.53
N VAL A 3 6.74 -3.52 -1.31
CA VAL A 3 7.25 -2.17 -1.06
C VAL A 3 6.25 -1.27 -0.34
N VAL A 4 4.96 -1.65 -0.33
CA VAL A 4 3.85 -0.83 0.18
C VAL A 4 3.53 -1.08 1.64
N GLY A 5 3.92 -2.24 2.20
CA GLY A 5 3.49 -2.71 3.53
C GLY A 5 3.68 -1.70 4.67
N SER A 6 4.81 -1.00 4.71
CA SER A 6 5.06 0.03 5.72
C SER A 6 4.11 1.23 5.62
N LYS A 7 3.75 1.62 4.39
CA LYS A 7 2.80 2.73 4.15
C LYS A 7 1.37 2.31 4.49
N VAL A 8 0.98 1.07 4.17
CA VAL A 8 -0.31 0.50 4.60
C VAL A 8 -0.47 0.61 6.11
N LYS A 9 0.52 0.14 6.88
CA LYS A 9 0.51 0.24 8.35
C LYS A 9 0.39 1.68 8.82
N ALA A 10 1.23 2.58 8.30
CA ALA A 10 1.26 3.98 8.71
C ALA A 10 -0.08 4.70 8.47
N ILE A 11 -0.68 4.49 7.29
CA ILE A 11 -1.95 5.11 6.91
C ILE A 11 -3.12 4.50 7.69
N ARG A 12 -3.09 3.18 7.94
CA ARG A 12 -4.07 2.53 8.81
C ARG A 12 -4.03 3.14 10.21
N THR A 13 -2.85 3.26 10.81
CA THR A 13 -2.69 3.84 12.15
C THR A 13 -3.04 5.32 12.20
N SER A 14 -2.74 6.10 11.15
CA SER A 14 -3.13 7.52 11.11
C SER A 14 -4.64 7.72 10.99
N LYS A 15 -5.38 6.67 10.60
CA LYS A 15 -6.84 6.63 10.59
C LYS A 15 -7.43 6.00 11.86
N ASN A 16 -6.60 5.75 12.88
CA ASN A 16 -6.97 5.09 14.14
C ASN A 16 -7.63 3.72 13.95
N LEU A 17 -7.26 2.99 12.89
CA LEU A 17 -7.79 1.66 12.63
C LEU A 17 -6.86 0.59 13.21
N THR A 18 -7.43 -0.38 13.90
CA THR A 18 -6.80 -1.67 14.23
C THR A 18 -6.65 -2.54 12.98
N GLN A 19 -5.85 -3.60 13.06
CA GLN A 19 -5.73 -4.55 11.93
C GLN A 19 -7.06 -5.28 11.70
N GLU A 20 -7.76 -5.63 12.76
CA GLU A 20 -9.09 -6.24 12.74
C GLU A 20 -10.10 -5.33 12.02
N GLU A 21 -10.13 -4.03 12.32
CA GLU A 21 -11.05 -3.09 11.66
C GLU A 21 -10.72 -2.89 10.18
N LEU A 22 -9.45 -2.76 9.80
CA LEU A 22 -9.09 -2.67 8.38
C LEU A 22 -9.45 -3.97 7.65
N THR A 23 -9.23 -5.12 8.28
CA THR A 23 -9.62 -6.44 7.76
C THR A 23 -11.13 -6.51 7.52
N ALA A 24 -11.94 -6.10 8.50
CA ALA A 24 -13.39 -6.05 8.34
C ALA A 24 -13.81 -5.14 7.18
N LYS A 25 -13.18 -3.97 7.03
CA LYS A 25 -13.45 -3.07 5.89
C LYS A 25 -13.05 -3.69 4.54
N CYS A 26 -11.95 -4.44 4.46
CA CYS A 26 -11.59 -5.19 3.25
C CYS A 26 -12.64 -6.25 2.91
N ASN A 27 -13.10 -6.99 3.90
CA ASN A 27 -14.11 -8.03 3.72
C ASN A 27 -15.45 -7.44 3.22
N LEU A 28 -15.88 -6.30 3.78
CA LEU A 28 -17.05 -5.54 3.30
C LEU A 28 -16.90 -5.01 1.86
N ALA A 29 -15.66 -4.84 1.39
CA ALA A 29 -15.35 -4.47 0.01
C ALA A 29 -15.17 -5.69 -0.92
N ASN A 30 -15.71 -6.86 -0.55
CA ASN A 30 -15.57 -8.13 -1.28
C ASN A 30 -14.10 -8.56 -1.47
N TRP A 31 -13.22 -8.17 -0.55
CA TRP A 31 -11.84 -8.65 -0.49
C TRP A 31 -11.61 -9.39 0.81
N ASP A 32 -11.89 -10.70 0.76
CA ASP A 32 -11.71 -11.60 1.90
C ASP A 32 -10.22 -11.76 2.23
N ILE A 33 -9.78 -11.10 3.31
CA ILE A 33 -8.46 -11.26 3.88
C ILE A 33 -8.57 -11.58 5.36
N SER A 34 -7.63 -12.37 5.87
CA SER A 34 -7.49 -12.54 7.32
C SER A 34 -6.66 -11.42 7.93
N ARG A 35 -6.84 -11.17 9.23
CA ARG A 35 -5.97 -10.26 10.00
C ARG A 35 -4.50 -10.69 9.94
N GLY A 36 -4.24 -12.00 9.91
CA GLY A 36 -2.88 -12.55 9.74
C GLY A 36 -2.29 -12.25 8.36
N THR A 37 -3.11 -12.26 7.30
CA THR A 37 -2.70 -11.84 5.96
C THR A 37 -2.34 -10.36 5.95
N LEU A 38 -3.19 -9.50 6.51
CA LEU A 38 -2.92 -8.07 6.63
C LEU A 38 -1.62 -7.81 7.43
N ALA A 39 -1.40 -8.51 8.54
CA ALA A 39 -0.18 -8.39 9.32
C ALA A 39 1.08 -8.75 8.53
N LYS A 40 1.03 -9.81 7.72
CA LYS A 40 2.14 -10.21 6.82
C LYS A 40 2.37 -9.22 5.69
N ILE A 41 1.32 -8.55 5.21
CA ILE A 41 1.43 -7.44 4.25
C ILE A 41 2.15 -6.26 4.92
N GLU A 42 1.72 -5.85 6.10
CA GLU A 42 2.29 -4.70 6.82
C GLU A 42 3.75 -4.91 7.23
N SER A 43 4.12 -6.13 7.61
CA SER A 43 5.50 -6.51 7.93
C SER A 43 6.36 -6.82 6.70
N LYS A 44 5.82 -6.69 5.48
CA LYS A 44 6.49 -7.00 4.20
C LYS A 44 6.91 -8.46 4.02
N VAL A 45 6.42 -9.36 4.87
CA VAL A 45 6.68 -10.82 4.79
C VAL A 45 6.00 -11.43 3.56
N ARG A 46 4.82 -10.92 3.17
CA ARG A 46 4.08 -11.37 1.99
C ARG A 46 4.19 -10.35 0.84
N ARG A 47 4.27 -10.86 -0.39
CA ARG A 47 4.07 -10.08 -1.63
C ARG A 47 2.62 -9.53 -1.69
N VAL A 48 2.46 -8.43 -2.39
CA VAL A 48 1.16 -7.80 -2.65
C VAL A 48 1.03 -7.65 -4.16
N THR A 49 -0.09 -8.08 -4.73
CA THR A 49 -0.37 -7.87 -6.16
C THR A 49 -0.82 -6.44 -6.41
N ASP A 50 -0.72 -5.98 -7.65
CA ASP A 50 -1.28 -4.73 -8.12
C ASP A 50 -2.79 -4.57 -7.79
N ILE A 51 -3.58 -5.64 -7.98
CA ILE A 51 -5.01 -5.66 -7.61
C ILE A 51 -5.19 -5.47 -6.09
N GLU A 52 -4.39 -6.13 -5.26
CA GLU A 52 -4.43 -5.95 -3.81
C GLU A 52 -4.02 -4.52 -3.40
N VAL A 53 -3.07 -3.88 -4.11
CA VAL A 53 -2.72 -2.46 -3.91
C VAL A 53 -3.93 -1.56 -4.17
N LEU A 54 -4.64 -1.76 -5.28
CA LEU A 54 -5.84 -0.99 -5.62
C LEU A 54 -6.93 -1.16 -4.56
N ARG A 55 -7.14 -2.38 -4.07
CA ARG A 55 -8.11 -2.67 -3.00
C ARG A 55 -7.72 -2.00 -1.68
N LEU A 56 -6.45 -2.06 -1.28
CA LEU A 56 -5.94 -1.36 -0.10
C LEU A 56 -6.17 0.15 -0.20
N ALA A 57 -5.84 0.74 -1.35
CA ALA A 57 -6.02 2.17 -1.58
C ALA A 57 -7.51 2.58 -1.50
N SER A 58 -8.38 1.78 -2.14
CA SER A 58 -9.83 1.98 -2.10
C SER A 58 -10.39 1.92 -0.67
N VAL A 59 -10.06 0.86 0.09
CA VAL A 59 -10.53 0.68 1.48
C VAL A 59 -9.98 1.77 2.41
N LEU A 60 -8.73 2.18 2.22
CA LEU A 60 -8.11 3.26 2.99
C LEU A 60 -8.56 4.65 2.52
N LYS A 61 -9.31 4.76 1.42
CA LYS A 61 -9.75 6.03 0.81
C LYS A 61 -8.58 6.98 0.50
N ILE A 62 -7.60 6.49 -0.25
CA ILE A 62 -6.39 7.21 -0.68
C ILE A 62 -6.09 6.90 -2.15
N SER A 63 -5.16 7.61 -2.76
CA SER A 63 -4.63 7.22 -4.07
C SER A 63 -3.70 6.01 -3.93
N PRO A 64 -3.67 5.06 -4.89
CA PRO A 64 -2.69 3.98 -4.90
C PRO A 64 -1.24 4.48 -4.77
N ASN A 65 -0.94 5.66 -5.33
CA ASN A 65 0.40 6.27 -5.25
C ASN A 65 0.81 6.60 -3.82
N ASP A 66 -0.13 6.86 -2.91
CA ASP A 66 0.15 7.17 -1.50
C ASP A 66 0.70 5.96 -0.73
N LEU A 67 0.48 4.75 -1.24
CA LEU A 67 1.04 3.51 -0.70
C LEU A 67 2.53 3.33 -1.05
N TYR A 68 3.07 4.12 -1.97
CA TYR A 68 4.47 4.06 -2.35
C TYR A 68 5.25 5.19 -1.66
N SER A 69 6.43 4.86 -1.15
CA SER A 69 7.34 5.90 -0.65
C SER A 69 7.86 6.73 -1.82
N LYS A 70 7.84 8.06 -1.71
CA LYS A 70 8.49 9.02 -2.62
C LYS A 70 10.03 8.93 -2.60
N LYS A 71 10.62 7.73 -2.43
CA LYS A 71 12.07 7.60 -2.58
C LYS A 71 12.40 8.07 -3.98
N SER A 72 13.22 9.11 -4.03
CA SER A 72 13.60 9.86 -5.23
C SER A 72 13.84 8.89 -6.38
N ILE A 73 12.86 8.79 -7.27
CA ILE A 73 13.15 8.34 -8.62
C ILE A 73 14.18 9.35 -9.11
N PHE A 74 15.41 8.88 -9.30
CA PHE A 74 16.40 9.62 -10.07
C PHE A 74 15.72 9.93 -11.40
N ILE A 75 15.22 11.15 -11.54
CA ILE A 75 14.73 11.63 -12.81
C ILE A 75 15.97 11.63 -13.69
N TYR A 76 16.01 10.69 -14.64
CA TYR A 76 16.99 10.73 -15.71
C TYR A 76 16.76 12.06 -16.43
N LYS A 77 17.61 13.06 -16.17
CA LYS A 77 17.66 14.28 -16.97
C LYS A 77 18.34 13.87 -18.28
N PRO A 78 17.65 13.81 -19.42
CA PRO A 78 18.33 13.63 -20.69
C PRO A 78 19.34 14.78 -20.85
N LYS A 79 20.60 14.44 -21.17
CA LYS A 79 21.55 15.43 -21.67
C LYS A 79 20.97 15.96 -22.97
N ILE A 80 20.41 17.16 -22.95
CA ILE A 80 20.14 17.89 -24.19
C ILE A 80 21.53 18.25 -24.73
N SER A 81 22.02 17.47 -25.68
CA SER A 81 23.18 17.84 -26.48
C SER A 81 22.73 18.97 -27.41
N ASN A 82 22.96 20.21 -26.98
CA ASN A 82 23.01 21.32 -27.92
C ASN A 82 24.26 21.12 -28.77
N SER A 83 24.06 20.74 -30.03
CA SER A 83 25.01 20.94 -31.13
C SER A 83 24.45 22.06 -31.99
#